data_AF-A0A225SMK0-F1
#
_entry.id   AF-A0A225SMK0-F1
#
_cell.length_a   1.000
_cell.length_b   1.000
_cell.length_c   1.000
_cell.angle_alpha   90.00
_cell.angle_beta   90.00
_cell.angle_gamma   90.00
#
_symmetry.space_group_name_H-M   'P 1'
#
loop_
_entity.id
_entity.type
_entity.pdbx_description
1 polymer ?
#
loop_
_entity_poly.entity_id
_entity_poly.type
_entity_poly.pdbx_seq_one_letter_code
_entity_poly.pdbx_strand_id
1 'polypeptide(L)'
;MDNRKAFLDTLAFSEIGAALLKVSDNGYNVIVGSTPWKPILFNSYADHPRRLIALNPTLSSTAAGRYQLLARYFDAYKKQLNLPDFSPTSQDAIALQQIKERGALADVDAGRFDIAVSKVRNIWASLPGAGYGQRENKLEILRAQFAAAGGMLA
;
A
#
# COMPACT_ATOMS: atom_id res chain seq x y z
N MET A 1 18.41 -8.40 7.40
CA MET A 1 17.65 -7.96 6.22
C MET A 1 16.20 -8.35 6.42
N ASP A 2 15.26 -7.49 6.06
CA ASP A 2 13.83 -7.70 6.31
C ASP A 2 13.05 -7.60 5.00
N ASN A 3 12.77 -8.76 4.38
CA ASN A 3 12.00 -8.84 3.14
C ASN A 3 10.58 -8.29 3.30
N ARG A 4 9.97 -8.38 4.49
CA ARG A 4 8.63 -7.84 4.72
C ARG A 4 8.64 -6.33 4.62
N LYS A 5 9.61 -5.68 5.29
CA LYS A 5 9.81 -4.24 5.17
C LYS A 5 10.06 -3.82 3.73
N ALA A 6 10.97 -4.49 3.02
CA ALA A 6 11.27 -4.17 1.62
C ALA A 6 10.05 -4.34 0.70
N PHE A 7 9.21 -5.35 0.96
CA PHE A 7 7.96 -5.55 0.22
C PHE A 7 6.95 -4.44 0.50
N LEU A 8 6.78 -4.03 1.76
CA LEU A 8 5.95 -2.88 2.13
C LEU A 8 6.44 -1.57 1.50
N ASP A 9 7.75 -1.33 1.49
CA ASP A 9 8.36 -0.16 0.82
C ASP A 9 8.08 -0.19 -0.70
N THR A 10 8.07 -1.37 -1.30
CA THR A 10 7.72 -1.56 -2.72
C THR A 10 6.25 -1.29 -2.99
N LEU A 11 5.34 -1.73 -2.11
CA LEU A 11 3.91 -1.41 -2.20
C LEU A 11 3.67 0.09 -2.10
N ALA A 12 4.32 0.76 -1.15
CA ALA A 12 4.23 2.21 -0.98
C ALA A 12 4.68 2.95 -2.24
N PHE A 13 5.81 2.52 -2.83
CA PHE A 13 6.28 3.06 -4.10
C PHE A 13 5.28 2.83 -5.23
N SER A 14 4.69 1.64 -5.31
CA SER A 14 3.75 1.27 -6.36
C SER A 14 2.47 2.12 -6.31
N GLU A 15 1.91 2.31 -5.11
CA GLU A 15 0.64 3.01 -4.91
C GLU A 15 0.78 4.55 -4.93
N ILE A 16 1.89 5.10 -4.42
CA ILE A 16 2.03 6.54 -4.16
C ILE A 16 3.07 7.19 -5.08
N GLY A 17 4.13 6.46 -5.45
CA GLY A 17 5.25 6.96 -6.24
C GLY A 17 6.27 7.76 -5.42
N ALA A 18 7.55 7.66 -5.80
CA ALA A 18 8.69 8.22 -5.05
C ALA A 18 8.59 9.73 -4.75
N ALA A 19 8.07 10.52 -5.69
CA ALA A 19 7.98 11.97 -5.52
C ALA A 19 7.00 12.36 -4.40
N LEU A 20 5.85 11.69 -4.31
CA LEU A 20 4.86 11.96 -3.28
C LEU A 20 5.27 11.35 -1.93
N LEU A 21 5.95 10.21 -1.92
CA LEU A 21 6.58 9.67 -0.70
C LEU A 21 7.56 10.67 -0.06
N LYS A 22 8.34 11.41 -0.88
CA LYS A 22 9.34 12.38 -0.40
C LYS A 22 8.75 13.64 0.23
N VAL A 23 7.54 14.04 -0.18
CA VAL A 23 6.88 15.28 0.31
C VAL A 23 5.74 15.00 1.30
N SER A 24 5.64 13.76 1.79
CA SER A 24 4.67 13.32 2.78
C SER A 24 5.40 12.62 3.93
N ASP A 25 4.65 12.09 4.91
CA ASP A 25 5.22 11.24 5.96
C ASP A 25 5.47 9.82 5.41
N ASN A 26 6.38 9.71 4.44
CA ASN A 26 6.70 8.48 3.72
C ASN A 26 5.45 7.72 3.20
N GLY A 27 4.44 8.48 2.76
CA GLY A 27 3.17 7.95 2.28
C GLY A 27 2.11 7.65 3.34
N TYR A 28 2.46 7.55 4.63
CA TYR A 28 1.53 7.14 5.69
C TYR A 28 0.37 8.08 5.91
N ASN A 29 0.51 9.36 5.55
CA ASN A 29 -0.55 10.36 5.67
C ASN A 29 -1.21 10.77 4.34
N VAL A 30 -0.98 10.03 3.25
CA VAL A 30 -1.48 10.36 1.91
C VAL A 30 -2.92 9.93 1.72
N ILE A 31 -3.76 10.82 1.19
CA ILE A 31 -5.13 10.51 0.74
C ILE A 31 -5.13 10.34 -0.78
N VAL A 32 -5.97 9.44 -1.29
CA VAL A 32 -6.19 9.21 -2.71
C VAL A 32 -6.51 10.50 -3.48
N GLY A 33 -6.02 10.59 -4.72
CA GLY A 33 -6.10 11.82 -5.53
C GLY A 33 -4.97 12.82 -5.26
N SER A 34 -4.08 12.52 -4.31
CA SER A 34 -2.85 13.30 -4.10
C SER A 34 -1.93 13.26 -5.32
N THR A 35 -1.23 14.36 -5.55
CA THR A 35 -0.10 14.43 -6.48
C THR A 35 1.10 15.07 -5.80
N PRO A 36 2.34 14.88 -6.28
CA PRO A 36 3.51 15.53 -5.70
C PRO A 36 3.40 17.07 -5.63
N TRP A 37 2.69 17.69 -6.56
CA TRP A 37 2.51 19.14 -6.64
C TRP A 37 1.32 19.66 -5.81
N LYS A 38 0.37 18.76 -5.50
CA LYS A 38 -0.82 19.05 -4.70
C LYS A 38 -1.10 17.87 -3.77
N PRO A 39 -0.29 17.70 -2.70
CA PRO A 39 -0.47 16.60 -1.77
C PRO A 39 -1.76 16.82 -0.95
N ILE A 40 -2.59 15.79 -0.86
CA ILE A 40 -3.79 15.77 -0.01
C ILE A 40 -3.44 14.88 1.18
N LEU A 41 -3.02 15.51 2.27
CA LEU A 41 -2.56 14.80 3.48
C LEU A 41 -3.60 14.91 4.60
N PHE A 42 -3.63 13.92 5.48
CA PHE A 42 -4.29 14.05 6.78
C PHE A 42 -3.25 14.35 7.88
N ASN A 43 -3.70 14.94 8.99
CA ASN A 43 -2.82 15.47 10.04
C ASN A 43 -2.91 14.71 11.37
N SER A 44 -3.73 13.67 11.47
CA SER A 44 -3.87 12.85 12.66
C SER A 44 -3.99 11.38 12.30
N TYR A 45 -3.22 10.54 12.99
CA TYR A 45 -3.26 9.09 12.87
C TYR A 45 -4.26 8.43 13.81
N ALA A 46 -5.01 9.19 14.61
CA ALA A 46 -5.96 8.62 15.59
C ALA A 46 -7.01 7.71 14.93
N ASP A 47 -7.34 7.96 13.66
CA ASP A 47 -8.22 7.11 12.88
C ASP A 47 -8.03 7.28 11.38
N HIS A 48 -8.58 6.36 10.58
CA HIS A 48 -8.61 6.53 9.14
C HIS A 48 -9.41 7.81 8.77
N PRO A 49 -8.96 8.64 7.80
CA PRO A 49 -9.56 9.95 7.55
C PRO A 49 -10.99 9.89 7.00
N ARG A 50 -11.39 8.75 6.40
CA ARG A 50 -12.73 8.48 5.82
C ARG A 50 -13.23 9.59 4.87
N ARG A 51 -12.30 10.26 4.19
CA ARG A 51 -12.62 11.29 3.20
C ARG A 51 -12.93 10.63 1.87
N LEU A 52 -14.17 10.77 1.40
CA LEU A 52 -14.55 10.34 0.06
C LEU A 52 -14.09 11.38 -0.96
N ILE A 53 -13.13 11.01 -1.81
CA ILE A 53 -12.57 11.86 -2.85
C ILE A 53 -13.09 11.40 -4.21
N ALA A 54 -13.72 12.31 -4.96
CA ALA A 54 -14.06 12.09 -6.35
C ALA A 54 -12.80 12.20 -7.22
N LEU A 55 -12.42 11.12 -7.90
CA LEU A 55 -11.26 11.05 -8.79
C LEU A 55 -11.64 11.44 -10.22
N ASN A 56 -12.87 11.12 -10.62
CA ASN A 56 -13.51 11.52 -11.86
C ASN A 56 -15.06 11.44 -11.68
N PRO A 57 -15.88 11.82 -12.67
CA PRO A 57 -17.35 11.82 -12.53
C PRO A 57 -17.98 10.48 -12.15
N THR A 58 -17.29 9.36 -12.39
CA THR A 58 -17.82 8.00 -12.17
C THR A 58 -17.08 7.23 -11.07
N LEU A 59 -16.00 7.79 -10.51
CA LEU A 59 -15.13 7.09 -9.56
C LEU A 59 -14.83 7.98 -8.35
N SER A 60 -15.19 7.47 -7.18
CA SER A 60 -14.83 8.04 -5.89
C SER A 60 -14.18 6.99 -5.02
N SER A 61 -13.24 7.40 -4.17
CA SER A 61 -12.51 6.49 -3.29
C SER A 61 -12.29 7.10 -1.92
N THR A 62 -12.20 6.25 -0.89
CA THR A 62 -11.82 6.64 0.47
C THR A 62 -10.38 6.25 0.79
N ALA A 63 -9.61 5.78 -0.18
CA ALA A 63 -8.27 5.28 0.03
C ALA A 63 -7.36 6.29 0.74
N ALA A 64 -6.66 5.83 1.77
CA ALA A 64 -5.69 6.62 2.49
C ALA A 64 -4.56 5.77 3.05
N GLY A 65 -3.50 6.45 3.46
CA GLY A 65 -2.32 5.84 4.03
C GLY A 65 -1.36 5.28 2.99
N ARG A 66 -0.27 4.70 3.50
CA ARG A 66 0.88 4.24 2.72
C ARG A 66 0.54 3.16 1.71
N TYR A 67 -0.53 2.43 1.99
CA TYR A 67 -1.03 1.30 1.20
C TYR A 67 -2.42 1.55 0.62
N GLN A 68 -2.87 2.81 0.60
CA GLN A 68 -4.15 3.26 0.01
C GLN A 68 -5.36 2.43 0.47
N LEU A 69 -5.43 2.12 1.76
CA LEU A 69 -6.48 1.32 2.37
C LEU A 69 -7.83 2.05 2.33
N LEU A 70 -8.91 1.37 1.93
CA LEU A 70 -10.25 1.94 1.98
C LEU A 70 -10.82 1.94 3.40
N ALA A 71 -11.64 2.95 3.73
CA ALA A 71 -12.29 3.10 5.03
C ALA A 71 -13.00 1.82 5.51
N ARG A 72 -13.77 1.18 4.63
CA ARG A 72 -14.53 -0.05 4.95
C ARG A 72 -13.63 -1.22 5.39
N TYR A 73 -12.42 -1.32 4.84
CA TYR A 73 -11.48 -2.38 5.20
C TYR A 73 -10.72 -2.02 6.47
N PHE A 74 -10.39 -0.74 6.66
CA PHE A 74 -9.85 -0.27 7.92
C PHE A 74 -10.77 -0.62 9.09
N ASP A 75 -12.08 -0.37 8.99
CA ASP A 75 -13.02 -0.67 10.07
C ASP A 75 -13.05 -2.18 10.41
N ALA A 76 -12.97 -3.04 9.39
CA ALA A 76 -12.91 -4.49 9.56
C ALA A 76 -11.60 -4.93 10.24
N TYR A 77 -10.45 -4.47 9.73
CA TYR A 77 -9.15 -4.86 10.28
C TYR A 77 -8.85 -4.24 11.64
N LYS A 78 -9.31 -3.01 11.91
CA LYS A 78 -9.19 -2.37 13.23
C LYS A 78 -9.82 -3.25 14.30
N LYS A 79 -11.01 -3.80 14.03
CA LYS A 79 -11.68 -4.76 14.91
C LYS A 79 -10.96 -6.10 14.96
N GLN A 80 -10.63 -6.68 13.81
CA GLN A 80 -10.01 -8.01 13.71
C GLN A 80 -8.64 -8.08 14.42
N LEU A 81 -7.85 -7.02 14.31
CA LEU A 81 -6.48 -6.95 14.84
C LEU A 81 -6.39 -6.14 16.15
N ASN A 82 -7.53 -5.65 16.67
CA ASN A 82 -7.61 -4.82 17.87
C ASN A 82 -6.66 -3.59 17.81
N LEU A 83 -6.68 -2.88 16.69
CA LEU A 83 -5.79 -1.73 16.46
C LEU A 83 -6.34 -0.48 17.16
N PRO A 84 -5.49 0.30 17.85
CA PRO A 84 -5.93 1.50 18.56
C PRO A 84 -6.24 2.66 17.60
N ASP A 85 -5.61 2.68 16.43
CA ASP A 85 -5.50 3.86 15.58
C ASP A 85 -5.24 3.51 14.09
N PHE A 86 -4.83 4.51 13.31
CA PHE A 86 -4.37 4.38 11.93
C PHE A 86 -2.90 4.82 11.76
N SER A 87 -2.08 4.66 12.81
CA SER A 87 -0.64 4.95 12.81
C SER A 87 0.12 4.13 11.75
N PRO A 88 1.36 4.51 11.41
CA PRO A 88 2.21 3.73 10.53
C PRO A 88 2.27 2.23 10.89
N THR A 89 2.43 1.91 12.17
CA THR A 89 2.43 0.52 12.66
C THR A 89 1.11 -0.19 12.40
N SER A 90 -0.03 0.47 12.64
CA SER A 90 -1.36 -0.09 12.35
C SER A 90 -1.56 -0.31 10.84
N GLN A 91 -1.11 0.63 9.99
CA GLN A 91 -1.16 0.48 8.53
C GLN A 91 -0.31 -0.71 8.05
N ASP A 92 0.92 -0.85 8.56
CA ASP A 92 1.81 -1.96 8.24
C ASP A 92 1.21 -3.30 8.67
N ALA A 93 0.64 -3.36 9.88
CA ALA A 93 -0.02 -4.56 10.40
C ALA A 93 -1.17 -5.01 9.49
N ILE A 94 -1.99 -4.06 9.01
CA ILE A 94 -3.09 -4.35 8.07
C ILE A 94 -2.54 -4.83 6.73
N ALA A 95 -1.51 -4.18 6.18
CA ALA A 95 -0.91 -4.59 4.90
C ALA A 95 -0.33 -6.01 5.00
N LEU A 96 0.41 -6.32 6.07
CA LEU A 96 0.96 -7.65 6.33
C LEU A 96 -0.14 -8.70 6.55
N GLN A 97 -1.23 -8.34 7.23
CA GLN A 97 -2.37 -9.23 7.40
C GLN A 97 -3.05 -9.55 6.05
N GLN A 98 -3.24 -8.56 5.19
CA GLN A 98 -3.75 -8.76 3.83
C GLN A 98 -2.81 -9.67 3.01
N ILE A 99 -1.50 -9.45 3.06
CA ILE A 99 -0.48 -10.31 2.41
C ILE A 99 -0.58 -11.76 2.93
N LYS A 100 -0.76 -11.92 4.24
CA LYS A 100 -0.93 -13.24 4.88
C LYS A 100 -2.21 -13.94 4.42
N GLU A 101 -3.32 -13.23 4.36
CA GLU A 101 -4.62 -13.77 3.91
C GLU A 101 -4.61 -14.19 2.43
N ARG A 102 -3.71 -13.63 1.62
CA ARG A 102 -3.43 -14.06 0.25
C ARG A 102 -2.42 -15.20 0.14
N GLY A 103 -1.92 -15.72 1.25
CA GLY A 103 -0.91 -16.78 1.27
C GLY A 103 0.43 -16.37 0.67
N ALA A 104 0.75 -15.06 0.67
CA ALA A 104 1.95 -14.51 0.07
C ALA A 104 3.07 -14.24 1.10
N LEU A 105 2.76 -14.26 2.40
CA LEU A 105 3.75 -13.87 3.44
C LEU A 105 4.99 -14.77 3.43
N ALA A 106 4.82 -16.09 3.26
CA ALA A 106 5.94 -17.03 3.15
C ALA A 106 6.76 -16.85 1.86
N ASP A 107 6.15 -16.32 0.79
CA ASP A 107 6.87 -15.99 -0.45
C ASP A 107 7.68 -14.71 -0.29
N VAL A 108 7.10 -13.71 0.39
CA VAL A 108 7.82 -12.48 0.78
C VAL A 108 9.03 -12.85 1.63
N ASP A 109 8.83 -13.63 2.70
CA ASP A 109 9.91 -14.03 3.60
C ASP A 109 11.04 -14.75 2.86
N ALA A 110 10.69 -15.62 1.91
CA ALA A 110 11.64 -16.39 1.13
C ALA A 110 12.22 -15.64 -0.08
N GLY A 111 11.88 -14.38 -0.32
CA GLY A 111 12.40 -13.60 -1.46
C GLY A 111 11.78 -13.98 -2.82
N ARG A 112 10.71 -14.78 -2.83
CA ARG A 112 9.96 -15.17 -4.04
C ARG A 112 9.01 -14.04 -4.47
N PHE A 113 9.61 -12.90 -4.81
CA PHE A 113 8.92 -11.63 -5.00
C PHE A 113 7.80 -11.69 -6.05
N ASP A 114 8.10 -12.23 -7.23
CA ASP A 114 7.14 -12.29 -8.35
C ASP A 114 5.88 -13.09 -7.98
N ILE A 115 6.06 -14.19 -7.24
CA ILE A 115 4.96 -15.03 -6.73
C ILE A 115 4.13 -14.25 -5.72
N ALA A 116 4.80 -13.56 -4.78
CA ALA A 116 4.12 -12.73 -3.78
C ALA A 116 3.29 -11.63 -4.43
N VAL A 117 3.84 -10.89 -5.40
CA VAL A 117 3.13 -9.85 -6.17
C VAL A 117 1.92 -10.45 -6.89
N SER A 118 2.08 -11.58 -7.57
CA SER A 118 0.98 -12.24 -8.27
C SER A 118 -0.18 -12.61 -7.33
N LYS A 119 0.12 -13.04 -6.11
CA LYS A 119 -0.90 -13.43 -5.11
C LYS A 119 -1.69 -12.26 -4.55
N VAL A 120 -1.08 -11.07 -4.45
CA VAL A 120 -1.66 -9.88 -3.81
C VAL A 120 -2.16 -8.81 -4.78
N ARG A 121 -1.97 -8.98 -6.10
CA ARG A 121 -2.36 -8.00 -7.12
C ARG A 121 -3.84 -7.56 -7.08
N ASN A 122 -4.73 -8.39 -6.54
CA ASN A 122 -6.16 -8.04 -6.40
C ASN A 122 -6.47 -7.16 -5.19
N ILE A 123 -5.48 -6.75 -4.40
CA ILE A 123 -5.64 -5.81 -3.28
C ILE A 123 -5.20 -4.40 -3.71
N TRP A 124 -4.08 -4.32 -4.41
CA TRP A 124 -3.44 -3.07 -4.83
C TRP A 124 -3.53 -2.88 -6.33
N ALA A 125 -4.33 -1.89 -6.75
CA ALA A 125 -4.65 -1.65 -8.15
C ALA A 125 -3.44 -1.23 -9.00
N SER A 126 -2.37 -0.74 -8.36
CA SER A 126 -1.13 -0.38 -9.04
C SER A 126 -0.25 -1.58 -9.42
N LEU A 127 -0.55 -2.79 -8.92
CA LEU A 127 0.24 -3.98 -9.21
C LEU A 127 -0.08 -4.58 -10.59
N PRO A 128 0.88 -5.26 -11.23
CA PRO A 128 0.67 -5.87 -12.54
C PRO A 128 -0.38 -7.00 -12.49
N GLY A 129 -1.33 -6.96 -13.41
CA GLY A 129 -2.45 -7.89 -13.51
C GLY A 129 -3.54 -7.69 -12.45
N ALA A 130 -3.62 -6.52 -11.82
CA ALA A 130 -4.64 -6.19 -10.84
C ALA A 130 -6.04 -6.07 -11.47
N GLY A 131 -6.12 -5.62 -12.73
CA GLY A 131 -7.36 -5.67 -13.52
C GLY A 131 -8.37 -4.57 -13.19
N TYR A 132 -7.96 -3.52 -12.47
CA TYR A 132 -8.82 -2.40 -12.09
C TYR A 132 -9.03 -1.37 -13.22
N GLY A 133 -8.43 -1.57 -14.40
CA GLY A 133 -8.40 -0.58 -15.48
C GLY A 133 -7.61 0.69 -15.13
N GLN A 134 -6.82 0.64 -14.06
CA GLN A 134 -5.91 1.70 -13.62
C GLN A 134 -4.49 1.46 -14.16
N ARG A 135 -3.60 2.44 -14.00
CA ARG A 135 -2.20 2.30 -14.39
C ARG A 135 -1.49 1.30 -13.46
N GLU A 136 -1.00 0.22 -14.05
CA GLU A 136 -0.20 -0.80 -13.35
C GLU A 136 1.30 -0.55 -13.55
N ASN A 137 2.11 -0.86 -12.54
CA ASN A 137 3.56 -0.83 -12.62
C ASN A 137 4.11 -2.10 -13.29
N LYS A 138 5.24 -1.96 -14.00
CA LYS A 138 5.95 -3.12 -14.55
C LYS A 138 6.61 -3.91 -13.42
N LEU A 139 6.49 -5.23 -13.48
CA LEU A 139 7.06 -6.13 -12.46
C LEU A 139 8.57 -5.94 -12.29
N GLU A 140 9.30 -5.68 -13.37
CA GLU A 140 10.75 -5.37 -13.35
C GLU A 140 11.10 -4.13 -12.52
N ILE A 141 10.28 -3.07 -12.62
CA ILE A 141 10.47 -1.85 -11.83
C ILE A 141 10.26 -2.16 -10.34
N LEU A 142 9.24 -2.96 -10.03
CA LEU A 142 8.94 -3.34 -8.65
C LEU A 142 10.02 -4.26 -8.06
N ARG A 143 10.58 -5.19 -8.84
CA ARG A 143 11.74 -6.00 -8.42
C ARG A 143 12.95 -5.13 -8.08
N ALA A 144 13.27 -4.17 -8.96
CA ALA A 144 14.38 -3.25 -8.73
C ALA A 144 14.16 -2.42 -7.44
N GLN A 145 12.92 -1.96 -7.22
CA GLN A 145 12.56 -1.25 -5.99
C GLN A 145 12.67 -2.13 -4.74
N PHE A 146 12.25 -3.39 -4.82
CA PHE A 146 12.37 -4.36 -3.73
C PHE A 146 13.83 -4.61 -3.34
N ALA A 147 14.70 -4.81 -4.34
CA ALA A 147 16.13 -4.95 -4.12
C ALA A 147 16.76 -3.67 -3.54
N ALA A 148 16.40 -2.49 -4.06
CA ALA A 148 16.88 -1.20 -3.57
C ALA A 148 16.43 -0.91 -2.12
N ALA A 149 15.28 -1.43 -1.70
CA ALA A 149 14.80 -1.37 -0.32
C ALA A 149 15.49 -2.38 0.62
N GLY A 150 16.43 -3.18 0.13
CA GLY A 150 17.19 -4.17 0.90
C GLY A 150 16.54 -5.55 0.95
N GLY A 151 15.56 -5.82 0.09
CA GLY A 151 14.97 -7.14 -0.11
C GLY A 151 15.90 -8.08 -0.89
N MET A 152 15.90 -9.36 -0.54
CA MET A 152 16.66 -10.40 -1.22
C MET A 152 15.75 -11.17 -2.16
N LEU A 153 16.11 -11.23 -3.44
CA LEU A 153 15.44 -12.07 -4.43
C LEU A 153 16.00 -13.51 -4.36
N ALA A 154 15.11 -14.50 -4.48
CA ALA A 154 15.45 -15.92 -4.55
C ALA A 154 15.36 -16.46 -5.98
#